data_AF-A0A2R6I7P3-F1
#
_entry.id   AF-A0A2R6I7P3-F1
#
_cell.length_a   1.000
_cell.length_b   1.000
_cell.length_c   1.000
_cell.angle_alpha   90.00
_cell.angle_beta   90.00
_cell.angle_gamma   90.00
#
_symmetry.space_group_name_H-M   'P 1'
#
loop_
_entity.id
_entity.type
_entity.pdbx_description
1 polymer ?
#
loop_
_entity_poly.entity_id
_entity_poly.type
_entity_poly.pdbx_seq_one_letter_code
_entity_poly.pdbx_strand_id
1 'polypeptide(L)' 'MDVDAASETVDCERCGEGVEVGVPGGEQCTDCGAYYCHICVDDLASQQLLDEPECPACEIRLVT' A
#
# COMPACT_ATOMS: atom_id res chain seq x y z
N MET A 1 5.85 -25.98 -19.65
CA MET A 1 4.62 -25.55 -18.94
C MET A 1 5.17 -24.93 -17.68
N ASP A 2 5.66 -23.72 -17.85
CA ASP A 2 6.46 -23.02 -16.85
C ASP A 2 5.49 -22.01 -16.29
N VAL A 3 4.83 -22.42 -15.20
CA VAL A 3 4.01 -21.51 -14.42
C VAL A 3 5.00 -20.73 -13.58
N ASP A 4 5.57 -19.68 -14.18
CA ASP A 4 6.18 -18.60 -13.42
C ASP A 4 5.07 -18.05 -12.52
N ALA A 5 5.05 -18.50 -11.27
CA ALA A 5 4.40 -17.76 -10.20
C ALA A 5 5.17 -16.45 -10.07
N ALA A 6 4.90 -15.51 -10.97
CA ALA A 6 5.31 -14.13 -10.81
C ALA A 6 4.58 -13.64 -9.57
N SER A 7 5.28 -13.61 -8.43
CA SER A 7 4.88 -12.76 -7.32
C SER A 7 4.77 -11.36 -7.92
N GLU A 8 3.56 -10.87 -8.12
CA GLU A 8 3.37 -9.50 -8.57
C GLU A 8 3.85 -8.60 -7.44
N THR A 9 4.97 -7.91 -7.64
CA THR A 9 5.47 -6.91 -6.70
C THR A 9 5.05 -5.53 -7.17
N VAL A 10 4.52 -4.72 -6.26
CA VAL A 10 4.18 -3.32 -6.47
C VAL A 10 5.07 -2.44 -5.63
N ASP A 11 5.54 -1.35 -6.20
CA ASP A 11 6.37 -0.39 -5.49
C ASP A 11 5.49 0.52 -4.62
N CYS A 12 5.92 0.74 -3.37
CA CYS A 12 5.30 1.71 -2.48
C CYS A 12 5.51 3.13 -3.04
N GLU A 13 4.43 3.88 -3.27
CA GLU A 13 4.48 5.24 -3.81
C GLU A 13 5.18 6.25 -2.88
N ARG A 14 5.34 5.91 -1.59
CA ARG A 14 5.98 6.78 -0.60
C ARG A 14 7.48 6.52 -0.44
N CYS A 15 7.90 5.25 -0.32
CA CYS A 15 9.31 4.89 -0.07
C CYS A 15 10.00 4.19 -1.25
N GLY A 16 9.26 3.78 -2.28
CA GLY A 16 9.77 3.04 -3.44
C GLY A 16 10.13 1.59 -3.15
N GLU A 17 9.73 1.05 -1.99
CA GLU A 17 10.01 -0.33 -1.62
C GLU A 17 9.04 -1.28 -2.31
N GLY A 18 9.57 -2.33 -2.95
CA GLY A 18 8.77 -3.35 -3.61
C GLY A 18 8.09 -4.26 -2.60
N VAL A 19 6.76 -4.32 -2.66
CA VAL A 19 5.91 -5.15 -1.80
C VAL A 19 5.19 -6.18 -2.64
N GLU A 20 5.19 -7.44 -2.21
CA GLU A 20 4.44 -8.51 -2.87
C GLU A 20 2.93 -8.27 -2.71
N VAL A 21 2.19 -8.28 -3.82
CA VAL A 21 0.74 -8.17 -3.86
C VAL A 21 0.13 -9.50 -3.42
N GLY A 22 -0.86 -9.45 -2.52
CA GLY A 22 -1.57 -10.63 -2.04
C GLY A 22 -0.97 -11.30 -0.80
N VAL A 23 0.08 -10.71 -0.21
CA VAL A 23 0.53 -11.00 1.15
C VAL A 23 0.23 -9.82 2.08
N PRO A 24 0.02 -10.06 3.39
CA PRO A 24 -0.13 -8.97 4.35
C PRO A 24 1.19 -8.19 4.44
N GLY A 25 1.24 -7.03 3.78
CA GLY A 25 2.46 -6.21 3.70
C GLY A 25 2.26 -4.77 3.22
N GLY A 26 1.06 -4.41 2.75
CA GLY A 26 0.71 -3.04 2.36
C GLY A 26 -0.77 -2.88 2.00
N GLU A 27 -1.17 -1.64 1.76
CA GLU A 27 -2.52 -1.22 1.39
C GLU A 27 -2.54 -0.44 0.07
N GLN A 28 -3.61 -0.62 -0.69
CA GLN A 28 -3.81 0.05 -1.97
C GLN A 28 -4.96 1.08 -1.85
N CYS A 29 -4.76 2.34 -2.28
CA CYS A 29 -5.86 3.29 -2.48
C CYS A 29 -6.74 2.72 -3.59
N THR A 30 -7.98 2.35 -3.26
CA THR A 30 -8.94 1.80 -4.23
C THR A 30 -9.31 2.83 -5.31
N ASP A 31 -9.15 4.12 -5.02
CA ASP A 31 -9.53 5.22 -5.91
C ASP A 31 -8.44 5.53 -6.95
N CYS A 32 -7.21 5.81 -6.52
CA CYS A 32 -6.09 6.13 -7.41
C CYS A 32 -5.19 4.94 -7.78
N GLY A 33 -5.38 3.78 -7.14
CA GLY A 33 -4.55 2.58 -7.35
C GLY A 33 -3.16 2.64 -6.71
N ALA A 34 -2.82 3.73 -6.02
CA ALA A 34 -1.54 3.91 -5.34
C ALA A 34 -1.36 2.86 -4.24
N TYR A 35 -0.17 2.28 -4.16
CA TYR A 35 0.15 1.26 -3.16
C TYR A 35 1.10 1.81 -2.10
N TYR A 36 0.90 1.42 -0.84
CA TYR A 36 1.73 1.83 0.29
C TYR A 36 2.11 0.60 1.12
N CYS A 37 3.40 0.47 1.46
CA CYS A 37 3.84 -0.57 2.38
C CYS A 37 3.29 -0.33 3.80
N HIS A 38 3.12 -1.39 4.59
CA HIS A 38 2.54 -1.30 5.94
C HIS A 38 3.30 -0.32 6.85
N ILE A 39 4.62 -0.18 6.69
CA ILE A 39 5.42 0.80 7.45
C ILE A 39 4.97 2.23 7.13
N CYS A 40 4.77 2.52 5.84
CA CYS A 40 4.32 3.83 5.39
C CYS A 40 2.86 4.10 5.79
N VAL A 41 2.02 3.07 5.76
CA VAL A 41 0.64 3.13 6.26
C VAL A 41 0.63 3.44 7.76
N ASP A 42 1.40 2.73 8.57
CA ASP A 42 1.49 2.93 10.03
C ASP A 42 2.02 4.33 10.36
N ASP A 43 3.04 4.80 9.64
CA ASP A 43 3.56 6.17 9.75
C ASP A 43 2.50 7.21 9.35
N LEU A 44 1.71 6.96 8.31
CA LEU A 44 0.59 7.82 7.91
C LEU A 44 -0.50 7.85 8.98
N ALA A 45 -0.89 6.69 9.53
CA ALA A 45 -1.91 6.57 10.56
C ALA A 45 -1.48 7.32 11.83
N SER A 46 -0.22 7.15 12.24
CA SER A 46 0.39 7.83 13.38
C SER A 46 0.43 9.36 13.19
N GLN A 47 0.80 9.84 12.00
CA GLN A 47 0.83 11.28 11.68
C GLN A 47 -0.56 11.89 11.62
N GLN A 48 -1.54 11.16 11.09
CA GLN A 48 -2.92 11.63 10.96
C GLN A 48 -3.70 11.47 12.28
N LEU A 49 -3.17 10.72 13.26
CA LEU A 49 -3.88 10.33 14.49
C LEU A 49 -5.20 9.62 14.18
N LEU A 50 -5.20 8.81 13.11
CA LEU A 50 -6.35 8.04 12.64
C LEU A 50 -6.07 6.55 12.74
N ASP A 51 -7.09 5.77 13.08
CA ASP A 51 -7.04 4.30 13.01
C ASP A 51 -6.93 3.80 11.56
N GLU A 52 -7.42 4.58 10.59
CA GLU A 52 -7.37 4.29 9.15
C GLU A 52 -6.77 5.51 8.43
N PRO A 53 -5.54 5.41 7.86
CA PRO A 53 -4.91 6.52 7.19
C PRO A 53 -5.56 6.85 5.85
N GLU A 54 -5.53 8.13 5.48
CA GLU A 54 -5.90 8.60 4.15
C GLU A 54 -4.69 8.57 3.23
N CYS A 55 -4.91 8.17 1.98
CA CYS A 55 -3.89 8.14 0.96
C CYS A 55 -3.49 9.58 0.61
N PRO A 56 -2.19 9.91 0.64
CA PRO A 56 -1.70 11.26 0.38
C PRO A 56 -1.87 11.72 -1.08
N ALA A 57 -2.12 10.81 -2.02
CA ALA A 57 -2.30 11.16 -3.43
C ALA A 57 -3.77 11.47 -3.78
N CYS A 58 -4.71 10.71 -3.20
CA CYS A 58 -6.15 10.78 -3.51
C CYS A 58 -6.98 11.41 -2.37
N GLU A 59 -6.39 11.65 -1.18
CA GLU A 59 -7.06 12.06 0.07
C GLU A 59 -8.24 11.15 0.44
N ILE A 60 -8.23 9.91 -0.03
CA ILE A 60 -9.25 8.89 0.23
C ILE A 60 -8.66 7.87 1.20
N ARG A 61 -9.50 7.36 2.12
CA ARG A 61 -9.11 6.31 3.07
C ARG A 61 -8.49 5.10 2.37
N LEU A 62 -7.35 4.65 2.89
CA LEU A 62 -6.77 3.35 2.56
C LEU A 62 -7.62 2.29 3.26
N VAL A 63 -8.66 1.81 2.57
CA VAL A 63 -9.59 0.82 3.12
C VAL A 63 -8.94 -0.55 3.03
N THR A 64 -8.95 -1.29 4.15
CA THR A 64 -8.49 -2.69 4.24
C THR A 64 -9.54 -3.68 3.72
#